data_AF-A0AAN9Q3M6-F1
#
_entry.id   AF-A0AAN9Q3M6-F1
#
_cell.length_a   1.000
_cell.length_b   1.000
_cell.length_c   1.000
_cell.angle_alpha   90.00
_cell.angle_beta   90.00
_cell.angle_gamma   90.00
#
_symmetry.space_group_name_H-M   'P 1'
#
loop_
_entity.id
_entity.type
_entity.pdbx_description
1 polymer ?
#
loop_
_entity_poly.entity_id
_entity_poly.type
_entity_poly.pdbx_seq_one_letter_code
_entity_poly.pdbx_strand_id
1 'polypeptide(L)'
;MDLLFSEAGVVMFQIEYGHWVEEQDRQNDELKNALQTHASDIQLRLLVENSLNHYSNLFKMKADAAKVDVIPIISGVWKPSAERLLLWMGGSRPSELINVPPFSTII
;
A
#
# COMPACT_ATOMS: atom_id res chain seq x y z
N MET A 1 21.25 -20.82 10.05
CA MET A 1 19.82 -20.94 10.45
C MET A 1 19.15 -19.58 10.37
N ASP A 2 19.84 -18.50 10.76
CA ASP A 2 19.30 -17.12 10.77
C ASP A 2 18.94 -16.57 9.38
N LEU A 3 19.67 -16.93 8.32
CA LEU A 3 19.36 -16.51 6.95
C LEU A 3 18.00 -17.03 6.44
N LEU A 4 17.64 -18.27 6.77
CA LEU A 4 16.37 -18.88 6.36
C LEU A 4 15.17 -18.28 7.11
N PHE A 5 15.37 -17.87 8.37
CA PHE A 5 14.35 -17.14 9.13
C PHE A 5 14.14 -15.72 8.60
N SER A 6 15.21 -15.03 8.18
CA SER A 6 15.12 -13.72 7.53
C SER A 6 14.38 -13.80 6.18
N GLU A 7 14.70 -14.78 5.33
CA GLU A 7 13.97 -14.99 4.06
C GLU A 7 12.49 -15.31 4.27
N ALA A 8 12.14 -16.16 5.24
CA ALA A 8 10.76 -16.47 5.56
C ALA A 8 9.97 -15.25 6.05
N GLY A 9 10.59 -14.40 6.87
CA GLY A 9 9.98 -13.14 7.34
C GLY A 9 9.74 -12.14 6.20
N VAL A 10 10.68 -12.04 5.27
CA VAL A 10 10.55 -11.21 4.07
C VAL A 10 9.44 -11.72 3.16
N VAL A 11 9.34 -13.04 2.94
CA VAL A 11 8.26 -13.63 2.12
C VAL A 11 6.88 -13.43 2.77
N MET A 12 6.77 -13.62 4.08
CA MET A 12 5.50 -13.38 4.80
C MET A 12 5.05 -11.92 4.64
N PHE A 13 5.97 -10.97 4.86
CA PHE A 13 5.67 -9.55 4.68
C PHE A 13 5.22 -9.22 3.25
N GLN A 14 5.81 -9.84 2.23
CA GLN A 14 5.40 -9.63 0.83
C GLN A 14 3.95 -10.07 0.58
N ILE A 15 3.56 -11.22 1.13
CA ILE A 15 2.21 -11.76 1.00
C ILE A 15 1.20 -10.84 1.71
N GLU A 16 1.47 -10.50 2.97
CA GLU A 16 0.62 -9.61 3.75
C GLU A 16 0.51 -8.21 3.13
N TYR A 17 1.62 -7.68 2.60
CA TYR A 17 1.63 -6.42 1.88
C TYR A 17 0.79 -6.48 0.59
N GLY A 18 0.85 -7.60 -0.14
CA GLY A 18 0.01 -7.83 -1.32
C GLY A 18 -1.48 -7.68 -0.99
N HIS A 19 -1.94 -8.39 0.05
CA HIS A 19 -3.32 -8.29 0.54
C HIS A 19 -3.68 -6.88 1.03
N TRP A 20 -2.73 -6.19 1.67
CA TRP A 20 -2.95 -4.80 2.09
C TRP A 20 -3.20 -3.86 0.91
N VAL A 21 -2.48 -4.04 -0.21
CA VAL A 21 -2.66 -3.25 -1.44
C VAL A 21 -4.04 -3.52 -2.04
N GLU A 22 -4.45 -4.79 -2.16
CA GLU A 22 -5.76 -5.16 -2.69
C GLU A 22 -6.91 -4.49 -1.90
N GLU A 23 -6.83 -4.49 -0.58
CA GLU A 23 -7.82 -3.84 0.28
C GLU A 23 -7.76 -2.30 0.18
N GLN A 24 -6.56 -1.72 0.02
CA GLN A 24 -6.42 -0.28 -0.19
C GLN A 24 -7.08 0.17 -1.51
N ASP A 25 -6.92 -0.61 -2.58
CA ASP A 25 -7.58 -0.31 -3.86
C ASP A 25 -9.10 -0.42 -3.74
N ARG A 26 -9.60 -1.45 -3.04
CA ARG A 26 -11.03 -1.61 -2.74
C ARG A 26 -11.59 -0.39 -1.97
N GLN A 27 -10.90 0.06 -0.92
CA GLN A 27 -11.34 1.22 -0.13
C GLN A 27 -11.27 2.53 -0.92
N ASN A 28 -10.27 2.69 -1.80
CA ASN A 28 -10.18 3.85 -2.69
C ASN A 28 -11.38 3.91 -3.64
N ASP A 29 -11.78 2.79 -4.22
CA ASP A 29 -12.92 2.75 -5.12
C ASP A 29 -14.26 2.98 -4.40
N GLU A 30 -14.39 2.48 -3.17
CA GLU A 30 -15.54 2.77 -2.30
C GLU A 30 -15.63 4.27 -1.98
N LEU A 31 -14.50 4.91 -1.63
CA LEU A 31 -14.45 6.35 -1.36
C LEU A 31 -14.78 7.18 -2.61
N LYS A 32 -14.22 6.81 -3.78
CA LYS A 32 -14.55 7.47 -5.07
C LYS A 32 -16.05 7.36 -5.37
N ASN A 33 -16.64 6.19 -5.17
CA ASN A 33 -18.07 5.97 -5.41
C ASN A 33 -18.94 6.81 -4.45
N ALA A 34 -18.59 6.83 -3.16
CA ALA A 34 -19.30 7.65 -2.16
C ALA A 34 -19.26 9.14 -2.53
N LEU A 35 -18.12 9.64 -3.02
CA LEU A 35 -18.01 11.02 -3.50
C LEU A 35 -18.88 11.28 -4.74
N GLN A 36 -18.89 10.35 -5.70
CA GLN A 36 -19.70 10.48 -6.93
C GLN A 36 -21.20 10.43 -6.67
N THR A 37 -21.63 9.68 -5.65
CA THR A 37 -23.05 9.51 -5.30
C THR A 37 -23.56 10.54 -4.30
N HIS A 38 -22.74 11.55 -3.95
CA HIS A 38 -23.05 12.54 -2.92
C HIS A 38 -23.48 11.89 -1.59
N ALA A 39 -22.69 10.91 -1.15
CA ALA A 39 -22.83 10.26 0.15
C ALA A 39 -22.94 11.28 1.29
N SER A 40 -23.66 10.91 2.34
CA SER A 40 -23.75 11.73 3.56
C SER A 40 -22.37 11.92 4.23
N ASP A 41 -22.19 13.04 4.91
CA ASP A 41 -20.96 13.32 5.67
C ASP A 41 -20.61 12.22 6.67
N ILE A 42 -21.64 11.58 7.27
CA ILE A 42 -21.46 10.46 8.20
C ILE A 42 -20.83 9.26 7.47
N GLN A 43 -21.33 8.92 6.29
CA GLN A 43 -20.79 7.81 5.49
C GLN A 43 -19.36 8.12 5.03
N LEU A 44 -19.10 9.34 4.55
CA LEU A 44 -17.76 9.76 4.14
C LEU A 44 -16.77 9.69 5.29
N ARG A 45 -17.18 10.14 6.48
CA ARG A 45 -16.34 10.09 7.69
C ARG A 45 -16.00 8.65 8.09
N LEU A 46 -16.97 7.72 8.02
CA LEU A 46 -16.72 6.31 8.29
C LEU A 46 -15.71 5.70 7.31
N LEU A 47 -15.81 6.02 6.02
CA LEU A 47 -14.87 5.54 5.01
C LEU A 47 -13.46 6.07 5.27
N VAL A 48 -13.32 7.36 5.61
CA VAL A 48 -12.03 7.96 5.98
C VAL A 48 -11.45 7.33 7.24
N GLU A 49 -12.25 7.12 8.28
CA GLU A 49 -11.83 6.44 9.51
C GLU A 49 -11.36 5.00 9.24
N ASN A 50 -12.05 4.27 8.35
CA ASN A 50 -11.64 2.94 7.91
C ASN A 50 -10.30 2.96 7.16
N SER A 51 -10.10 3.92 6.24
CA SER A 51 -8.82 4.08 5.54
C SER A 51 -7.68 4.42 6.49
N LEU A 52 -7.88 5.31 7.46
CA LEU A 52 -6.86 5.63 8.46
C LEU A 52 -6.48 4.39 9.30
N ASN A 53 -7.47 3.59 9.69
CA ASN A 53 -7.22 2.32 10.37
C ASN A 53 -6.46 1.32 9.50
N HIS A 54 -6.75 1.27 8.20
CA HIS A 54 -6.03 0.43 7.24
C HIS A 54 -4.55 0.82 7.13
N TYR A 55 -4.23 2.12 7.11
CA TYR A 55 -2.85 2.60 7.18
C TYR A 55 -2.15 2.25 8.50
N SER A 56 -2.86 2.29 9.63
CA SER A 56 -2.31 1.85 10.92
C SER A 56 -1.84 0.40 10.87
N ASN A 57 -2.58 -0.48 10.18
CA ASN A 57 -2.17 -1.87 9.98
C ASN A 57 -0.88 -1.99 9.15
N LEU A 58 -0.70 -1.16 8.11
CA LEU A 58 0.55 -1.12 7.34
C LEU A 58 1.75 -0.78 8.23
N PHE A 59 1.62 0.22 9.10
CA PHE A 59 2.71 0.60 9.99
C PHE A 59 3.06 -0.51 10.99
N LYS A 60 2.05 -1.23 11.50
CA LYS A 60 2.28 -2.41 12.36
C LYS A 60 3.03 -3.53 11.62
N MET A 61 2.57 -3.90 10.42
CA MET A 61 3.25 -4.92 9.61
C MET A 61 4.70 -4.54 9.30
N LYS A 62 4.96 -3.27 8.94
CA LYS A 62 6.32 -2.76 8.74
C LYS A 62 7.17 -2.83 10.02
N ALA A 63 6.60 -2.47 11.16
CA ALA A 63 7.28 -2.53 12.45
C ALA A 63 7.60 -3.97 12.88
N ASP A 64 6.69 -4.91 12.65
CA ASP A 64 6.90 -6.33 12.97
C ASP A 64 7.94 -6.96 12.04
N ALA A 65 7.90 -6.65 10.75
CA ALA A 65 8.91 -7.10 9.79
C ALA A 65 10.31 -6.53 10.13
N ALA A 66 10.39 -5.27 10.58
CA ALA A 66 11.65 -4.66 11.01
C ALA A 66 12.26 -5.29 12.27
N LYS A 67 11.48 -5.98 13.11
CA LYS A 67 12.00 -6.74 14.26
C LYS A 67 12.74 -8.01 13.83
N VAL A 68 12.41 -8.56 12.66
CA VAL A 68 13.03 -9.77 12.11
C VAL A 68 14.30 -9.41 11.34
N ASP A 69 14.18 -8.51 10.35
CA ASP A 69 15.31 -7.97 9.61
C ASP A 69 14.94 -6.64 8.95
N VAL A 70 15.62 -5.57 9.34
CA VAL A 70 15.27 -4.21 8.94
C VAL A 70 15.76 -3.85 7.55
N ILE A 71 16.90 -4.40 7.10
CA ILE A 71 17.56 -3.97 5.87
C ILE A 71 16.77 -4.40 4.62
N PRO A 72 16.34 -5.66 4.45
CA PRO A 72 15.56 -6.08 3.27
C PRO A 72 14.17 -5.43 3.20
N ILE A 73 13.57 -5.17 4.36
CA ILE A 73 12.24 -4.57 4.48
C ILE A 73 12.28 -3.09 4.11
N ILE A 74 13.23 -2.32 4.64
CA ILE A 74 13.37 -0.89 4.35
C ILE A 74 13.93 -0.64 2.95
N SER A 75 14.88 -1.45 2.49
CA SER A 75 15.50 -1.27 1.17
C SER A 75 14.54 -1.59 0.02
N GLY A 76 13.40 -2.23 0.28
CA GLY A 76 12.42 -2.56 -0.74
C GLY A 76 12.97 -3.50 -1.82
N VAL A 77 14.03 -4.27 -1.52
CA VAL A 77 14.70 -5.16 -2.48
C VAL A 77 13.79 -6.23 -3.08
N TRP A 78 12.65 -6.47 -2.44
CA TRP A 78 11.57 -7.35 -2.89
C TRP A 78 10.66 -6.74 -3.97
N LYS A 79 10.86 -5.46 -4.34
CA LYS A 79 10.08 -4.74 -5.36
C LYS A 79 10.96 -4.16 -6.48
N PRO A 80 10.40 -3.95 -7.69
CA PRO A 80 11.11 -3.29 -8.79
C PRO A 80 11.64 -1.90 -8.40
N SER A 81 12.79 -1.50 -8.96
CA SER A 81 13.51 -0.27 -8.59
C SER A 81 12.65 1.00 -8.55
N ALA A 82 11.68 1.14 -9.44
CA ALA A 82 10.79 2.30 -9.53
C ALA A 82 9.79 2.40 -8.35
N GLU A 83 9.41 1.28 -7.74
CA GLU A 83 8.40 1.24 -6.67
C GLU A 83 9.02 1.46 -5.28
N ARG A 84 10.33 1.24 -5.14
CA ARG A 84 11.06 1.34 -3.86
C ARG A 84 10.98 2.72 -3.21
N LEU A 85 11.01 3.80 -3.99
CA LEU A 85 10.94 5.18 -3.48
C LEU A 85 9.55 5.54 -2.90
N LEU A 86 8.50 4.88 -3.37
CA LEU A 86 7.10 5.21 -3.05
C LEU A 86 6.57 4.39 -1.87
N LEU A 87 7.13 3.20 -1.67
CA LEU A 87 6.86 2.31 -0.54
C LEU A 87 7.08 2.97 0.82
N TRP A 88 8.03 3.90 0.94
CA TRP A 88 8.39 4.52 2.20
C TRP A 88 7.47 5.68 2.61
N MET A 89 6.94 6.46 1.65
CA MET A 89 6.11 7.64 1.96
C MET A 89 4.62 7.34 2.16
N GLY A 90 4.12 6.20 1.68
CA GLY A 90 2.69 5.89 1.83
C GLY A 90 2.22 4.55 1.27
N GLY A 91 3.09 3.72 0.70
CA GLY A 91 2.71 2.40 0.18
C GLY A 91 1.87 2.41 -1.11
N SER A 92 1.13 3.48 -1.40
CA SER A 92 0.40 3.63 -2.65
C SER A 92 1.32 3.89 -3.83
N ARG A 93 1.00 3.26 -4.97
CA ARG A 93 1.52 3.58 -6.29
C ARG A 93 0.88 4.89 -6.77
N PRO A 94 1.58 6.04 -6.81
CA PRO A 94 1.04 7.27 -7.39
C PRO A 94 0.72 7.12 -8.88
N SER A 95 1.31 6.13 -9.56
CA SER A 95 1.00 5.80 -10.96
C SER A 95 -0.43 5.29 -11.17
N GLU A 96 -1.09 4.72 -10.14
CA GLU A 96 -2.52 4.34 -10.20
C GLU A 96 -3.43 5.56 -10.02
N LEU A 97 -2.92 6.62 -9.37
CA LEU A 97 -3.64 7.89 -9.18
C LEU A 97 -3.50 8.81 -10.40
N ILE A 98 -2.41 8.69 -11.15
CA ILE A 98 -2.13 9.47 -12.35
C ILE A 98 -2.28 8.56 -13.57
N ASN A 99 -3.49 8.50 -14.11
CA ASN A 99 -3.73 7.90 -15.42
C ASN A 99 -3.13 8.83 -16.49
N VAL A 100 -1.83 8.72 -16.75
CA VAL A 100 -1.19 9.45 -17.86
C VAL A 100 -1.64 8.81 -19.17
N PRO A 101 -2.36 9.53 -20.05
CA PRO A 101 -2.70 8.99 -21.36
C PRO A 101 -1.41 8.65 -22.11
N PRO A 102 -1.39 7.56 -22.89
CA PRO A 102 -0.23 7.17 -23.67
C PRO A 102 0.22 8.32 -24.58
N PHE A 103 1.53 8.53 -24.67
CA PHE A 103 2.16 9.58 -25.49
C PHE A 103 1.70 9.58 -26.97
N SER A 104 1.11 8.48 -27.45
CA SER A 104 0.50 8.39 -28.78
C SER A 104 -0.79 9.20 -28.97
N THR A 105 -1.33 9.82 -27.91
CA THR A 105 -2.56 10.62 -27.98
C THR A 105 -2.30 12.13 -28.02
N ILE A 106 -1.04 12.59 -27.90
CA ILE A 106 -0.67 14.02 -27.83
C ILE A 106 0.11 14.50 -29.08
N ILE A 107 0.12 13.72 -30.16
CA ILE A 107 0.70 14.15 -31.45
C ILE A 107 -0.33 14.00 -32.57
#